data_AF-A0A6I3HM22-F1
#
_entry.id   AF-A0A6I3HM22-F1
#
_cell.length_a   1.000
_cell.length_b   1.000
_cell.length_c   1.000
_cell.angle_alpha   90.00
_cell.angle_beta   90.00
_cell.angle_gamma   90.00
#
_symmetry.space_group_name_H-M   'P 1'
#
loop_
_entity.id
_entity.type
_entity.pdbx_description
1 polymer ?
#
loop_
_entity_poly.entity_id
_entity_poly.type
_entity_poly.pdbx_seq_one_letter_code
_entity_poly.pdbx_strand_id
1 'polypeptide(L)'
;SRREQLHALILAVINCATATGVIGMDATYASALSALRSFNYDYIYNRPDSIAQGRAVIDVLTALVDYFIANPAMLPSSTNAEADPVTAAVTYVAGMTDRYAFDTAVRLLDWPAERRPLGIDVHG
;
A
#
# COMPACT_ATOMS: atom_id res chain seq x y z
N SER A 1 20.39 15.23 11.91
CA SER A 1 20.32 13.76 11.66
C SER A 1 18.87 13.31 11.49
N ARG A 2 18.60 12.12 10.91
CA ARG A 2 17.22 11.57 10.81
C ARG A 2 16.54 11.50 12.19
N ARG A 3 17.31 11.14 13.22
CA ARG A 3 16.84 11.05 14.61
C ARG A 3 16.36 12.40 15.15
N GLU A 4 17.13 13.47 14.93
CA GLU A 4 16.76 14.82 15.36
C GLU A 4 15.50 15.32 14.64
N GLN A 5 15.39 15.08 13.33
CA GLN A 5 14.21 15.48 12.55
C GLN A 5 12.95 14.75 13.04
N LEU A 6 13.04 13.43 13.28
CA LEU A 6 11.94 12.65 13.82
C LEU A 6 11.55 13.16 15.22
N HIS A 7 12.55 13.41 16.08
CA HIS A 7 12.33 13.92 17.42
C HIS A 7 11.62 15.28 17.42
N ALA A 8 12.05 16.21 16.57
CA ALA A 8 11.43 17.54 16.45
C ALA A 8 9.97 17.45 16.00
N LEU A 9 9.66 16.62 14.99
CA LEU A 9 8.29 16.41 14.52
C LEU A 9 7.41 15.75 15.58
N ILE A 10 7.92 14.74 16.30
CA ILE A 10 7.18 14.08 17.38
C ILE A 10 6.85 15.08 18.49
N LEU A 11 7.82 15.87 18.94
CA LEU A 11 7.59 16.88 19.97
C LEU A 11 6.60 17.96 19.52
N ALA A 12 6.63 18.36 18.24
CA ALA A 12 5.67 19.32 17.70
C ALA A 12 4.22 18.81 17.81
N VAL A 13 3.98 17.52 17.54
CA VAL A 13 2.65 16.92 17.70
C VAL A 13 2.22 16.89 19.16
N ILE A 14 3.12 16.44 20.05
CA ILE A 14 2.84 16.35 21.48
C ILE A 14 2.49 17.73 22.03
N ASN A 15 3.30 18.75 21.72
CA ASN A 15 3.10 20.10 22.22
C ASN A 15 1.80 20.74 21.70
N CYS A 16 1.45 20.51 20.43
CA CYS A 16 0.19 21.01 19.88
C CYS A 16 -1.01 20.32 20.53
N ALA A 17 -0.95 19.00 20.71
CA ALA A 17 -2.00 18.22 21.34
C ALA A 17 -2.22 18.61 22.81
N THR A 18 -1.13 18.80 23.57
CA THR A 18 -1.23 19.21 24.98
C THR A 18 -1.75 20.64 25.12
N ALA A 19 -1.39 21.55 24.22
CA ALA A 19 -1.81 22.95 24.29
C ALA A 19 -3.26 23.18 23.81
N THR A 20 -3.74 22.40 22.82
CA THR A 20 -5.00 22.69 22.12
C THR A 20 -6.06 21.60 22.26
N GLY A 21 -5.68 20.41 22.72
CA GLY A 21 -6.54 19.23 22.71
C GLY A 21 -6.73 18.60 21.31
N VAL A 22 -6.08 19.14 20.27
CA VAL A 22 -6.19 18.66 18.89
C VAL A 22 -4.87 18.04 18.44
N ILE A 23 -4.92 16.86 17.81
CA ILE A 23 -3.75 16.25 17.19
C ILE A 23 -3.38 17.08 15.95
N GLY A 24 -2.26 17.80 16.04
CA GLY A 24 -1.82 18.69 14.98
C GLY A 24 -0.37 19.14 15.18
N MET A 25 0.04 20.13 14.40
CA MET A 25 1.32 20.82 14.53
C MET A 25 1.06 22.31 14.31
N ASP A 26 1.91 23.18 14.85
CA ASP A 26 1.91 24.58 14.41
C ASP A 26 2.38 24.71 12.95
N ALA A 27 2.12 25.87 12.36
CA ALA A 27 2.38 26.15 10.96
C ALA A 27 3.84 25.89 10.53
N THR A 28 4.81 26.08 11.43
CA THR A 28 6.24 25.90 11.14
C THR A 28 6.56 24.44 10.90
N TYR A 29 6.19 23.57 11.84
CA TYR A 29 6.45 22.13 11.70
C TYR A 29 5.54 21.47 10.66
N ALA A 30 4.30 21.95 10.52
CA ALA A 30 3.41 21.51 9.45
C ALA A 30 4.00 21.81 8.07
N SER A 31 4.55 23.01 7.86
CA SER A 31 5.23 23.39 6.61
C SER A 31 6.49 22.55 6.37
N ALA A 32 7.31 22.33 7.41
CA ALA A 32 8.50 21.49 7.29
C ALA A 32 8.17 20.02 6.95
N LEU A 33 7.13 19.44 7.57
CA LEU A 33 6.63 18.11 7.25
C LEU A 33 6.08 18.05 5.83
N SER A 34 5.35 19.08 5.40
CA SER A 34 4.83 19.19 4.03
C SER A 34 5.97 19.19 3.01
N ALA A 35 6.98 20.03 3.19
CA ALA A 35 8.16 20.08 2.33
C ALA A 35 8.91 18.74 2.28
N LEU A 36 9.06 18.07 3.44
CA LEU A 36 9.64 16.73 3.50
C LEU A 36 8.82 15.71 2.69
N ARG A 37 7.49 15.75 2.78
CA ARG A 37 6.62 14.87 2.00
C ARG A 37 6.75 15.15 0.51
N SER A 38 6.69 16.42 0.08
CA SER A 38 6.87 16.81 -1.32
C SER A 38 8.17 16.28 -1.89
N PHE A 39 9.28 16.44 -1.16
CA PHE A 39 10.57 15.86 -1.55
C PHE A 39 10.50 14.33 -1.72
N ASN A 40 9.90 13.59 -0.78
CA ASN A 40 9.76 12.14 -0.93
C ASN A 40 8.90 11.76 -2.14
N TYR A 41 7.83 12.51 -2.42
CA TYR A 41 7.01 12.27 -3.61
C TYR A 41 7.82 12.50 -4.89
N ASP A 42 8.50 13.63 -5.01
CA ASP A 42 9.22 13.99 -6.24
C ASP A 42 10.37 13.03 -6.54
N TYR A 43 11.12 12.64 -5.51
CA TYR A 43 12.38 11.92 -5.69
C TYR A 43 12.31 10.42 -5.42
N ILE A 44 11.25 9.92 -4.76
CA ILE A 44 11.11 8.49 -4.44
C ILE A 44 9.88 7.90 -5.13
N TYR A 45 8.69 8.47 -4.90
CA TYR A 45 7.44 7.85 -5.35
C TYR A 45 7.06 8.15 -6.81
N ASN A 46 7.32 9.37 -7.30
CA ASN A 46 6.94 9.82 -8.66
C ASN A 46 7.99 9.51 -9.73
N ARG A 47 9.03 8.75 -9.39
CA ARG A 47 10.00 8.30 -10.39
C ARG A 47 9.30 7.45 -11.46
N PRO A 48 9.62 7.61 -12.75
CA PRO A 48 8.98 6.83 -13.82
C PRO A 48 9.02 5.31 -13.58
N ASP A 49 10.14 4.80 -13.07
CA ASP A 49 10.31 3.38 -12.74
C ASP A 49 9.33 2.94 -11.63
N SER A 50 9.17 3.76 -10.59
CA SER A 50 8.26 3.51 -9.47
C SER A 50 6.80 3.52 -9.91
N ILE A 51 6.43 4.45 -10.81
CA ILE A 51 5.09 4.50 -11.41
C ILE A 51 4.84 3.27 -12.28
N ALA A 52 5.80 2.88 -13.11
CA ALA A 52 5.68 1.69 -13.97
C ALA A 52 5.52 0.40 -13.15
N GLN A 53 6.28 0.26 -12.07
CA GLN A 53 6.13 -0.85 -11.12
C GLN A 53 4.76 -0.83 -10.42
N GLY A 54 4.30 0.34 -9.99
CA GLY A 54 2.98 0.51 -9.37
C GLY A 54 1.83 0.08 -10.29
N ARG A 55 1.93 0.35 -11.60
CA ARG A 55 0.93 -0.10 -12.58
C ARG A 55 0.83 -1.63 -12.64
N ALA A 56 1.96 -2.34 -12.69
CA ALA A 56 1.94 -3.80 -12.71
C ALA A 56 1.28 -4.42 -11.48
N VAL A 57 1.45 -3.81 -10.30
CA VAL A 57 0.75 -4.21 -9.07
C VAL A 57 -0.74 -3.96 -9.18
N ILE A 58 -1.15 -2.76 -9.61
CA ILE A 58 -2.57 -2.43 -9.80
C ILE A 58 -3.24 -3.41 -10.75
N ASP A 59 -2.62 -3.69 -11.91
CA ASP A 59 -3.17 -4.59 -12.91
C ASP A 59 -3.38 -6.01 -12.35
N VAL A 60 -2.41 -6.54 -11.60
CA VAL A 60 -2.52 -7.85 -10.95
C VAL A 60 -3.65 -7.88 -9.91
N LEU A 61 -3.70 -6.88 -9.03
CA LEU A 61 -4.71 -6.84 -7.97
C LEU A 61 -6.12 -6.70 -8.56
N THR A 62 -6.29 -5.86 -9.58
CA THR A 62 -7.57 -5.73 -10.30
C THR A 62 -7.98 -7.05 -10.93
N ALA A 63 -7.07 -7.72 -11.65
CA ALA A 63 -7.38 -9.00 -12.30
C ALA A 63 -7.73 -10.11 -11.30
N LEU A 64 -7.07 -10.14 -10.13
CA LEU A 64 -7.40 -11.08 -9.06
C LEU A 64 -8.77 -10.79 -8.45
N VAL A 65 -9.10 -9.52 -8.20
CA VAL A 65 -10.43 -9.13 -7.70
C VAL A 65 -11.51 -9.57 -8.69
N ASP A 66 -11.33 -9.26 -9.98
CA ASP A 66 -12.28 -9.64 -11.03
C ASP A 66 -12.47 -11.16 -11.09
N TYR A 67 -11.37 -11.93 -10.97
CA TYR A 67 -11.42 -13.38 -10.95
C TYR A 67 -12.23 -13.93 -9.77
N PHE A 68 -12.02 -13.41 -8.56
CA PHE A 68 -12.74 -13.90 -7.38
C PHE A 68 -14.20 -13.45 -7.33
N ILE A 69 -14.53 -12.30 -7.94
CA ILE A 69 -15.92 -11.89 -8.16
C ILE A 69 -16.63 -12.87 -9.11
N ALA A 70 -15.97 -13.24 -10.21
CA ALA A 70 -16.52 -14.18 -11.18
C ALA A 70 -16.56 -15.63 -10.65
N ASN A 71 -15.67 -15.97 -9.70
CA ASN A 71 -15.53 -17.32 -9.15
C ASN A 71 -15.58 -17.31 -7.60
N PRO A 72 -16.71 -16.96 -6.96
CA PRO A 72 -16.77 -16.84 -5.50
C PRO A 72 -16.42 -18.14 -4.75
N ALA A 73 -16.67 -19.30 -5.36
CA ALA A 73 -16.33 -20.60 -4.80
C ALA A 73 -14.81 -20.84 -4.63
N MET A 74 -13.98 -20.04 -5.31
CA MET A 74 -12.52 -20.08 -5.18
C MET A 74 -11.99 -19.27 -4.00
N LEU A 75 -12.85 -18.47 -3.35
CA LEU A 75 -12.48 -17.76 -2.12
C LEU A 75 -12.29 -18.75 -0.97
N PRO A 76 -11.33 -18.49 -0.05
CA PRO A 76 -11.17 -19.33 1.14
C PRO A 76 -12.45 -19.40 1.96
N SER A 77 -12.71 -20.55 2.59
CA SER A 77 -13.84 -20.74 3.50
C SER A 77 -13.80 -19.86 4.75
N SER A 78 -12.65 -19.27 5.07
CA SER A 78 -12.48 -18.27 6.13
C SER A 78 -12.94 -16.86 5.72
N THR A 79 -13.31 -16.65 4.45
CA THR A 79 -13.86 -15.38 3.97
C THR A 79 -15.27 -15.22 4.53
N ASN A 80 -15.64 -14.01 4.92
CA ASN A 80 -16.95 -13.75 5.51
C ASN A 80 -18.07 -14.16 4.53
N ALA A 81 -18.75 -15.26 4.84
CA ALA A 81 -19.79 -15.84 3.99
C ALA A 81 -21.04 -14.95 3.85
N GLU A 82 -21.18 -13.94 4.72
CA GLU A 82 -22.27 -12.95 4.66
C GLU A 82 -21.93 -11.72 3.81
N ALA A 83 -20.66 -11.55 3.42
CA ALA A 83 -20.26 -10.43 2.56
C ALA A 83 -20.71 -10.65 1.11
N ASP A 84 -21.06 -9.56 0.41
CA ASP A 84 -21.29 -9.65 -1.02
C ASP A 84 -20.00 -10.06 -1.77
N PRO A 85 -20.10 -10.66 -2.97
CA PRO A 85 -18.94 -11.20 -3.69
C PRO A 85 -17.83 -10.18 -3.96
N VAL A 86 -18.17 -8.90 -4.16
CA VAL A 86 -17.19 -7.84 -4.42
C VAL A 86 -16.43 -7.52 -3.15
N THR A 87 -17.13 -7.29 -2.05
CA THR A 87 -16.50 -7.02 -0.74
C THR A 87 -15.64 -8.20 -0.30
N ALA A 88 -16.11 -9.44 -0.50
CA ALA A 88 -15.36 -10.65 -0.18
C ALA A 88 -14.07 -10.76 -1.00
N ALA A 89 -14.13 -10.54 -2.32
CA ALA A 89 -12.98 -10.56 -3.22
C ALA A 89 -11.95 -9.47 -2.88
N VAL A 90 -12.41 -8.23 -2.70
CA VAL A 90 -11.52 -7.10 -2.34
C VAL A 90 -10.85 -7.35 -0.99
N THR A 91 -11.60 -7.81 0.01
CA THR A 91 -11.05 -8.10 1.35
C THR A 91 -9.98 -9.19 1.28
N TYR A 92 -10.24 -10.26 0.52
CA TYR A 92 -9.28 -11.34 0.37
C TYR A 92 -8.00 -10.89 -0.35
N VAL A 93 -8.15 -10.18 -1.48
CA VAL A 93 -7.00 -9.68 -2.25
C VAL A 93 -6.21 -8.64 -1.46
N ALA A 94 -6.86 -7.75 -0.71
CA ALA A 94 -6.20 -6.76 0.16
C ALA A 94 -5.41 -7.39 1.33
N GLY A 95 -5.76 -8.61 1.73
CA GLY A 95 -5.03 -9.38 2.75
C GLY A 95 -3.82 -10.15 2.21
N MET A 96 -3.60 -10.17 0.90
CA MET A 96 -2.48 -10.88 0.29
C MET A 96 -1.16 -10.14 0.50
N THR A 97 -0.09 -10.88 0.74
CA THR A 97 1.27 -10.34 0.57
C THR A 97 1.59 -10.23 -0.93
N ASP A 98 2.47 -9.30 -1.31
CA ASP A 98 2.88 -9.11 -2.71
C ASP A 98 3.30 -10.43 -3.36
N ARG A 99 4.19 -11.21 -2.72
CA ARG A 99 4.62 -12.52 -3.23
C ARG A 99 3.43 -13.45 -3.47
N TYR A 100 2.52 -13.56 -2.50
CA TYR A 100 1.37 -14.44 -2.61
C TYR A 100 0.38 -14.00 -3.71
N ALA A 101 0.19 -12.69 -3.89
CA ALA A 101 -0.67 -12.16 -4.95
C ALA A 101 -0.11 -12.50 -6.33
N PHE A 102 1.19 -12.27 -6.57
CA PHE A 102 1.83 -12.62 -7.85
C PHE A 102 1.84 -14.13 -8.10
N ASP A 103 2.17 -14.96 -7.11
CA ASP A 103 2.14 -16.43 -7.24
C ASP A 103 0.72 -16.94 -7.54
N THR A 104 -0.28 -16.28 -6.96
CA THR A 104 -1.70 -16.60 -7.21
C THR A 104 -2.15 -16.16 -8.59
N ALA A 105 -1.72 -14.99 -9.07
CA ALA A 105 -2.00 -14.52 -10.43
C ALA A 105 -1.35 -15.42 -11.48
N VAL A 106 -0.10 -15.86 -11.28
CA VAL A 106 0.55 -16.83 -12.19
C VAL A 106 -0.25 -18.13 -12.25
N ARG A 107 -0.71 -18.64 -11.10
CA ARG A 107 -1.45 -19.91 -11.02
C ARG A 107 -2.87 -19.86 -11.58
N LEU A 108 -3.59 -18.76 -11.36
CA LEU A 108 -5.02 -18.66 -11.67
C LEU A 108 -5.32 -17.92 -12.97
N LEU A 109 -4.42 -17.03 -13.40
CA LEU A 109 -4.64 -16.13 -14.53
C LEU A 109 -3.59 -16.30 -15.64
N ASP A 110 -2.71 -17.30 -15.52
CA ASP A 110 -1.52 -17.46 -16.37
C ASP A 110 -0.72 -16.14 -16.50
N TRP A 111 -0.64 -15.38 -15.39
CA TRP A 111 0.00 -14.07 -15.40
C TRP A 111 1.49 -14.19 -15.76
N PRO A 112 2.01 -13.38 -16.70
CA PRO A 112 3.38 -13.50 -17.15
C PRO A 112 4.37 -13.16 -16.03
N ALA A 113 5.23 -14.11 -15.67
CA ALA A 113 6.17 -14.00 -14.56
C ALA A 113 7.16 -12.82 -14.71
N GLU A 114 7.47 -12.44 -15.95
CA GLU A 114 8.29 -11.28 -16.30
C GLU A 114 7.68 -9.92 -15.94
N ARG A 115 6.38 -9.84 -15.64
CA ARG A 115 5.72 -8.63 -15.15
C ARG A 115 5.80 -8.44 -13.65
N ARG A 116 6.55 -9.28 -12.93
CA ARG A 116 6.75 -9.15 -11.49
C ARG A 116 7.65 -7.95 -11.18
N PRO A 117 7.22 -7.00 -10.32
CA PRO A 117 8.05 -5.89 -9.90
C PRO A 117 9.37 -6.35 -9.26
N LEU A 118 10.43 -5.60 -9.52
CA LEU A 118 11.73 -5.80 -8.89
C LEU A 118 11.61 -5.58 -7.37
N GLY A 119 12.10 -6.53 -6.57
CA GLY A 119 12.16 -6.41 -5.11
C GLY A 119 11.19 -7.28 -4.31
N ILE A 120 10.29 -8.04 -4.96
CA ILE A 120 9.38 -8.96 -4.24
C ILE A 120 10.11 -10.24 -3.76
N ASP A 121 11.31 -10.53 -4.28
CA ASP A 121 12.14 -11.69 -3.93
C ASP A 121 13.38 -11.40 -3.06
N VAL A 122 13.63 -10.16 -2.63
CA VAL A 122 14.86 -9.85 -1.86
C VAL A 122 14.72 -10.18 -0.38
N HIS A 123 14.65 -11.47 -0.07
CA HIS A 123 15.04 -12.01 1.24
C HIS A 123 16.07 -13.13 1.03
N GLY A 124 17.34 -12.72 1.11
CA GLY A 124 18.52 -13.54 1.32
C GLY A 124 19.54 -12.71 2.08
#